data_AF-A0A6N8WNS7-F1
#
_entry.id   AF-A0A6N8WNS7-F1
#
_cell.length_a   1.000
_cell.length_b   1.000
_cell.length_c   1.000
_cell.angle_alpha   90.00
_cell.angle_beta   90.00
_cell.angle_gamma   90.00
#
_symmetry.space_group_name_H-M   'P 1'
#
loop_
_entity.id
_entity.type
_entity.pdbx_description
1 polymer ?
#
loop_
_entity_poly.entity_id
_entity_poly.type
_entity_poly.pdbx_seq_one_letter_code
_entity_poly.pdbx_strand_id
1 'polypeptide(L)'
;MHKPIKYVEKGLSVAANGAWFFYDRFNAFSQRPSFTPNWSDKPLLKSHEKVKPPLGWPRETDSLCPTCVREARQDILDGKKDYKILLNEKVGEIKAQIVERDGKILMVKECPVHGVFEDVMAIDTEFFKHLEESFPGSDIRAHNDAKLHNHGSSTIKYGRGSVLTIDLTNRCNMMCDPCFMDANQVGFVHELSWDDIKTLLDNAISIKPKRQMSVQFSGGEPTISPYFLDAVRYARKVGYNSVQAATNGIEFAKSYDFARAAADAGLRYAYLQFDGIGNAA
;
A
#
# COMPACT_ATOMS: atom_id res chain seq x y z
N MET A 1 52.79 15.23 8.34
CA MET A 1 52.92 14.49 7.06
C MET A 1 51.87 13.39 7.03
N HIS A 2 51.04 13.31 6.01
CA HIS A 2 50.12 12.18 5.85
C HIS A 2 50.93 10.89 5.68
N LYS A 3 50.50 9.81 6.35
CA LYS A 3 51.13 8.49 6.23
C LYS A 3 51.13 8.07 4.76
N PRO A 4 52.24 7.56 4.19
CA PRO A 4 52.32 7.13 2.78
C PRO A 4 51.17 6.23 2.33
N ILE A 5 50.65 5.39 3.24
CA ILE A 5 49.51 4.51 2.99
C ILE A 5 48.23 5.25 2.59
N LYS A 6 48.02 6.50 3.03
CA LYS A 6 46.83 7.29 2.66
C LYS A 6 46.82 7.69 1.18
N TYR A 7 47.99 7.83 0.55
CA TYR A 7 48.09 8.08 -0.88
C TYR A 7 47.79 6.81 -1.69
N VAL A 8 48.21 5.65 -1.19
CA VAL A 8 47.90 4.33 -1.80
C VAL A 8 46.39 4.05 -1.70
N GLU A 9 45.79 4.23 -0.53
CA GLU A 9 44.33 4.11 -0.33
C GLU A 9 43.56 5.04 -1.28
N LYS A 10 43.97 6.31 -1.38
CA LYS A 10 43.34 7.28 -2.30
C LYS A 10 43.50 6.85 -3.77
N GLY A 11 44.66 6.34 -4.15
CA GLY A 11 44.91 5.81 -5.49
C GLY A 11 44.01 4.61 -5.81
N LEU A 12 43.85 3.68 -4.87
CA LEU A 12 42.95 2.54 -4.99
C LEU A 12 41.49 2.98 -5.10
N SER A 13 41.03 3.94 -4.30
CA SER A 13 39.67 4.47 -4.39
C SER A 13 39.40 5.14 -5.73
N VAL A 14 40.34 5.93 -6.26
CA VAL A 14 40.20 6.57 -7.58
C VAL A 14 40.17 5.52 -8.69
N ALA A 15 41.04 4.52 -8.63
CA ALA A 15 41.06 3.42 -9.60
C ALA A 15 39.77 2.60 -9.55
N ALA A 16 39.26 2.29 -8.36
CA ALA A 16 37.99 1.57 -8.18
C ALA A 16 36.80 2.37 -8.73
N ASN A 17 36.75 3.69 -8.48
CA ASN A 17 35.72 4.56 -9.03
C ASN A 17 35.78 4.62 -10.57
N GLY A 18 36.98 4.72 -11.14
CA GLY A 18 37.17 4.67 -12.59
C GLY A 18 36.70 3.33 -13.17
N ALA A 19 37.12 2.21 -12.58
CA ALA A 19 36.71 0.87 -13.00
C ALA A 19 35.19 0.70 -12.92
N TRP A 20 34.55 1.17 -11.83
CA TRP A 20 33.11 1.14 -11.67
C TRP A 20 32.39 1.96 -12.75
N PHE A 21 32.86 3.18 -13.04
CA PHE A 21 32.28 4.03 -14.08
C PHE A 21 32.28 3.34 -15.46
N PHE A 22 33.41 2.74 -15.86
CA PHE A 22 33.50 2.04 -17.13
C PHE A 22 32.64 0.76 -17.15
N TYR A 23 32.65 0.00 -16.05
CA TYR A 23 31.82 -1.19 -15.91
C TYR A 23 30.33 -0.87 -16.01
N ASP A 24 29.85 0.12 -15.26
CA ASP A 24 28.45 0.53 -15.25
C ASP A 24 28.02 1.07 -16.63
N ARG A 25 28.87 1.88 -17.27
CA ARG A 25 28.60 2.40 -18.62
C ARG A 25 28.51 1.29 -19.66
N PHE A 26 29.41 0.30 -19.61
CA PHE A 26 29.38 -0.85 -20.51
C PHE A 26 28.15 -1.73 -20.26
N ASN A 27 27.86 -2.00 -18.98
CA ASN A 27 26.69 -2.77 -18.58
C ASN A 27 25.39 -2.09 -19.02
N ALA A 28 25.32 -0.74 -19.03
CA ALA A 28 24.17 -0.01 -19.53
C ALA A 28 23.89 -0.23 -21.03
N PHE A 29 24.92 -0.51 -21.84
CA PHE A 29 24.77 -0.78 -23.29
C PHE A 29 24.49 -2.25 -23.59
N SER A 30 25.19 -3.18 -22.94
CA SER A 30 25.09 -4.62 -23.20
C SER A 30 24.44 -5.35 -22.03
N GLN A 31 23.15 -5.06 -21.81
CA GLN A 31 22.42 -5.67 -20.71
C GLN A 31 21.94 -7.08 -21.07
N ARG A 32 22.31 -8.07 -20.25
CA ARG A 32 21.75 -9.43 -20.33
C ARG A 32 20.22 -9.41 -20.19
N PRO A 33 19.52 -10.46 -20.67
CA PRO A 33 18.09 -10.63 -20.39
C PRO A 33 17.82 -10.63 -18.88
N SER A 34 16.73 -9.99 -18.48
CA SER A 34 16.29 -9.99 -17.09
C SER A 34 15.85 -11.38 -16.64
N PHE A 35 16.16 -11.73 -15.40
CA PHE A 35 15.70 -12.97 -14.77
C PHE A 35 14.18 -12.93 -14.51
N THR A 36 13.51 -14.06 -14.72
CA THR A 36 12.10 -14.26 -14.34
C THR A 36 12.03 -15.05 -13.04
N PRO A 37 11.59 -14.43 -11.93
CA PRO A 37 11.50 -15.11 -10.64
C PRO A 37 10.23 -15.97 -10.56
N ASN A 38 10.26 -17.05 -9.76
CA ASN A 38 9.12 -17.97 -9.59
C ASN A 38 7.81 -17.32 -9.10
N TRP A 39 7.89 -16.11 -8.53
CA TRP A 39 6.74 -15.34 -8.04
C TRP A 39 6.12 -14.41 -9.11
N SER A 40 6.60 -14.43 -10.36
CA SER A 40 6.11 -13.63 -11.49
C SER A 40 6.13 -14.46 -12.77
N ASP A 41 5.14 -14.29 -13.65
CA ASP A 41 5.18 -14.86 -15.02
C ASP A 41 5.94 -13.95 -16.01
N LYS A 42 6.38 -12.78 -15.54
CA LYS A 42 7.11 -11.77 -16.32
C LYS A 42 8.49 -11.51 -15.72
N PRO A 43 9.51 -11.20 -16.55
CA PRO A 43 10.84 -10.87 -16.07
C PRO A 43 10.86 -9.58 -15.25
N LEU A 44 11.91 -9.41 -14.43
CA LEU A 44 12.17 -8.14 -13.75
C LEU A 44 12.39 -7.01 -14.77
N LEU A 45 11.84 -5.83 -14.50
CA LEU A 45 12.04 -4.65 -15.34
C LEU A 45 13.42 -4.03 -15.11
N LYS A 46 14.12 -3.74 -16.21
CA LYS A 46 15.28 -2.84 -16.23
C LYS A 46 14.83 -1.40 -16.00
N SER A 47 15.74 -0.56 -15.52
CA SER A 47 15.40 0.83 -15.15
C SER A 47 14.79 1.64 -16.31
N HIS A 48 15.15 1.36 -17.56
CA HIS A 48 14.59 2.03 -18.74
C HIS A 48 13.25 1.45 -19.22
N GLU A 49 12.88 0.24 -18.77
CA GLU A 49 11.59 -0.39 -19.07
C GLU A 49 10.50 0.03 -18.08
N LYS A 50 10.90 0.57 -16.92
CA LYS A 50 9.97 1.04 -15.90
C LYS A 50 9.27 2.31 -16.37
N VAL A 51 7.95 2.31 -16.21
CA VAL A 51 7.13 3.51 -16.45
C VAL A 51 7.42 4.53 -15.35
N LYS A 52 7.68 5.77 -15.74
CA LYS A 52 7.73 6.91 -14.84
C LYS A 52 6.61 7.87 -15.25
N PRO A 53 5.61 8.14 -14.39
CA PRO A 53 4.62 9.15 -14.68
C PRO A 53 5.31 10.52 -14.79
N PRO A 54 4.67 11.51 -15.42
CA PRO A 54 5.14 12.89 -15.32
C PRO A 54 5.22 13.30 -13.85
N LEU A 55 6.41 13.66 -13.40
CA LEU A 55 6.71 14.19 -12.07
C LEU A 55 7.18 15.65 -12.21
N GLY A 56 7.32 16.36 -11.09
CA GLY A 56 7.56 17.80 -11.02
C GLY A 56 6.30 18.64 -11.16
N TRP A 57 6.42 19.94 -10.91
CA TRP A 57 5.34 20.91 -11.05
C TRP A 57 5.85 22.16 -11.80
N PRO A 58 4.97 22.87 -12.54
CA PRO A 58 3.54 22.59 -12.70
C PRO A 58 3.27 21.38 -13.59
N ARG A 59 2.22 20.60 -13.28
CA ARG A 59 1.74 19.51 -14.15
C ARG A 59 0.23 19.30 -14.05
N GLU A 60 -0.36 18.80 -15.12
CA GLU A 60 -1.74 18.29 -15.11
C GLU A 60 -1.78 16.81 -14.75
N THR A 61 -2.80 16.41 -13.99
CA THR A 61 -3.09 15.01 -13.65
C THR A 61 -4.60 14.77 -13.58
N ASP A 62 -4.99 13.50 -13.43
CA ASP A 62 -6.38 13.12 -13.18
C ASP A 62 -6.63 13.06 -11.67
N SER A 63 -7.80 13.50 -11.24
CA SER A 63 -8.25 13.46 -9.84
C SER A 63 -9.74 13.14 -9.79
N LEU A 64 -10.27 12.97 -8.58
CA LEU A 64 -11.70 12.87 -8.32
C LEU A 64 -12.26 14.16 -7.71
N CYS A 65 -13.47 14.53 -8.13
CA CYS A 65 -14.26 15.58 -7.49
C CYS A 65 -14.78 15.08 -6.13
N PRO A 66 -14.44 15.75 -5.01
CA PRO A 66 -14.85 15.29 -3.68
C PRO A 66 -16.37 15.33 -3.48
N THR A 67 -17.11 16.16 -4.23
CA THR A 67 -18.57 16.21 -4.15
C THR A 67 -19.23 15.16 -5.05
N CYS A 68 -18.84 15.04 -6.32
CA CYS A 68 -19.38 13.98 -7.20
C CYS A 68 -19.22 12.58 -6.60
N VAL A 69 -18.07 12.29 -5.97
CA VAL A 69 -17.83 10.97 -5.35
C VAL A 69 -18.80 10.70 -4.19
N ARG A 70 -19.07 11.71 -3.36
CA ARG A 70 -20.03 11.58 -2.24
C ARG A 70 -21.45 11.40 -2.73
N GLU A 71 -21.85 12.18 -3.73
CA GLU A 71 -23.18 12.07 -4.37
C GLU A 71 -23.36 10.69 -5.03
N ALA A 72 -22.36 10.24 -5.79
CA ALA A 72 -22.41 8.91 -6.43
C ALA A 72 -22.48 7.78 -5.40
N ARG A 73 -21.71 7.88 -4.30
CA ARG A 73 -21.80 6.93 -3.19
C ARG A 73 -23.20 6.91 -2.58
N GLN A 74 -23.78 8.08 -2.32
CA GLN A 74 -25.13 8.17 -1.76
C GLN A 74 -26.17 7.58 -2.71
N ASP A 75 -26.11 7.89 -4.01
CA ASP A 75 -27.01 7.32 -5.01
C ASP A 75 -26.94 5.78 -5.08
N ILE A 76 -25.75 5.20 -4.90
CA ILE A 76 -25.57 3.75 -4.84
C ILE A 76 -26.21 3.18 -3.57
N LEU A 77 -25.96 3.80 -2.41
CA LEU A 77 -26.51 3.37 -1.13
C LEU A 77 -28.05 3.51 -1.06
N ASP A 78 -28.59 4.53 -1.72
CA ASP A 78 -30.04 4.75 -1.87
C ASP A 78 -30.68 3.78 -2.89
N GLY A 79 -29.87 2.97 -3.59
CA GLY A 79 -30.34 2.04 -4.63
C GLY A 79 -30.74 2.71 -5.95
N LYS A 80 -30.43 4.01 -6.14
CA LYS A 80 -30.72 4.76 -7.38
C LYS A 80 -29.81 4.36 -8.53
N LYS A 81 -28.59 3.91 -8.24
CA LYS A 81 -27.60 3.46 -9.22
C LYS A 81 -26.93 2.15 -8.77
N ASP A 82 -26.60 1.29 -9.72
CA ASP A 82 -25.81 0.07 -9.44
C ASP A 82 -24.33 0.47 -9.25
N TYR A 83 -23.64 -0.12 -8.27
CA TYR A 83 -22.22 0.15 -7.99
C TYR A 83 -21.30 -0.12 -9.20
N LYS A 84 -21.73 -0.93 -10.18
CA LYS A 84 -20.99 -1.21 -11.42
C LYS A 84 -20.70 0.03 -12.25
N ILE A 85 -21.38 1.16 -12.03
CA ILE A 85 -20.99 2.43 -12.65
C ILE A 85 -19.54 2.80 -12.29
N LEU A 86 -19.07 2.45 -11.08
CA LEU A 86 -17.69 2.71 -10.65
C LEU A 86 -16.67 1.87 -11.43
N LEU A 87 -17.11 0.81 -12.11
CA LEU A 87 -16.25 -0.06 -12.91
C LEU A 87 -16.17 0.41 -14.36
N ASN A 88 -17.29 0.90 -14.90
CA ASN A 88 -17.46 1.12 -16.34
C ASN A 88 -17.50 2.60 -16.74
N GLU A 89 -17.72 3.50 -15.78
CA GLU A 89 -17.87 4.94 -16.01
C GLU A 89 -16.79 5.74 -15.26
N LYS A 90 -16.56 6.96 -15.73
CA LYS A 90 -15.60 7.91 -15.13
C LYS A 90 -16.26 8.80 -14.09
N VAL A 91 -16.89 8.17 -13.09
CA VAL A 91 -17.71 8.87 -12.10
C VAL A 91 -16.85 9.85 -11.29
N GLY A 92 -17.11 11.14 -11.48
CA GLY A 92 -16.40 12.21 -10.75
C GLY A 92 -14.95 12.43 -11.17
N GLU A 93 -14.47 11.81 -12.26
CA GLU A 93 -13.13 12.06 -12.78
C GLU A 93 -13.03 13.48 -13.36
N ILE A 94 -12.04 14.23 -12.91
CA ILE A 94 -11.78 15.62 -13.32
C ILE A 94 -10.27 15.84 -13.49
N LYS A 95 -9.91 16.89 -14.23
CA LYS A 95 -8.53 17.34 -14.32
C LYS A 95 -8.11 18.12 -13.08
N ALA A 96 -6.86 17.96 -12.71
CA ALA A 96 -6.24 18.69 -11.61
C ALA A 96 -4.85 19.20 -12.02
N GLN A 97 -4.50 20.38 -11.53
CA GLN A 97 -3.17 20.97 -11.69
C GLN A 97 -2.43 20.85 -10.37
N ILE A 98 -1.22 20.29 -10.41
CA ILE A 98 -0.28 20.33 -9.29
C ILE A 98 0.63 21.53 -9.51
N VAL A 99 0.57 22.49 -8.60
CA VAL A 99 1.28 23.78 -8.69
C VAL A 99 1.98 24.10 -7.38
N GLU A 100 3.00 24.95 -7.46
CA GLU A 100 3.61 25.56 -6.29
C GLU A 100 3.04 26.97 -6.08
N ARG A 101 2.62 27.26 -4.85
CA ARG A 101 2.16 28.60 -4.43
C ARG A 101 2.52 28.79 -2.96
N ASP A 102 3.09 29.95 -2.63
CA ASP A 102 3.42 30.33 -1.25
C ASP A 102 4.26 29.29 -0.49
N GLY A 103 5.21 28.64 -1.17
CA GLY A 103 6.09 27.61 -0.60
C GLY A 103 5.37 26.29 -0.28
N LYS A 104 4.21 26.04 -0.91
CA LYS A 104 3.44 24.80 -0.76
C LYS A 104 3.15 24.19 -2.13
N ILE A 105 3.03 22.87 -2.15
CA ILE A 105 2.51 22.14 -3.31
C ILE A 105 1.01 21.97 -3.14
N LEU A 106 0.25 22.45 -4.11
CA LEU A 106 -1.21 22.46 -4.13
C LEU A 106 -1.72 21.62 -5.29
N MET A 107 -2.81 20.88 -5.06
CA MET A 107 -3.61 20.27 -6.10
C MET A 107 -4.87 21.12 -6.30
N VAL A 108 -4.95 21.80 -7.43
CA VAL A 108 -6.11 22.60 -7.84
C VAL A 108 -6.96 21.78 -8.79
N LYS A 109 -8.23 21.57 -8.47
CA LYS A 109 -9.15 20.73 -9.21
C LYS A 109 -10.33 21.58 -9.68
N GLU A 110 -10.75 21.43 -10.92
CA GLU A 110 -11.93 22.14 -11.43
C GLU A 110 -12.99 21.13 -11.87
N CYS A 111 -14.12 21.17 -11.19
CA CYS A 111 -15.29 20.37 -11.53
C CYS A 111 -16.32 21.26 -12.26
N PRO A 112 -16.81 20.85 -13.46
CA PRO A 112 -17.79 21.64 -14.21
C PRO A 112 -19.09 21.94 -13.46
N VAL A 113 -19.43 21.14 -12.44
CA VAL A 113 -20.69 21.27 -11.68
C VAL A 113 -20.50 21.76 -10.24
N HIS A 114 -19.36 21.46 -9.62
CA HIS A 114 -19.11 21.82 -8.21
C HIS A 114 -18.05 22.91 -8.03
N GLY A 115 -17.49 23.44 -9.11
CA GLY A 115 -16.52 24.53 -9.08
C GLY A 115 -15.11 24.06 -8.76
N VAL A 116 -14.33 24.97 -8.17
CA VAL A 116 -12.89 24.79 -7.91
C VAL A 116 -12.65 24.28 -6.50
N PHE A 117 -11.74 23.32 -6.38
CA PHE A 117 -11.21 22.81 -5.11
C PHE A 117 -9.69 22.99 -5.08
N GLU A 118 -9.15 23.24 -3.89
CA GLU A 118 -7.71 23.37 -3.68
C GLU A 118 -7.31 22.59 -2.43
N ASP A 119 -6.39 21.65 -2.59
CA ASP A 119 -5.89 20.80 -1.51
C ASP A 119 -4.37 20.97 -1.36
N VAL A 120 -3.87 21.11 -0.13
CA VAL A 120 -2.43 21.12 0.15
C VAL A 120 -1.89 19.70 0.09
N MET A 121 -0.98 19.43 -0.85
CA MET A 121 -0.28 18.15 -0.96
C MET A 121 0.97 18.08 -0.08
N ALA A 122 1.73 19.18 -0.03
CA ALA A 122 2.95 19.28 0.75
C ALA A 122 3.21 20.71 1.21
N ILE A 123 3.78 20.83 2.42
CA ILE A 123 4.21 22.12 3.01
C ILE A 123 5.72 22.34 2.91
N ASP A 124 6.46 21.35 2.40
CA ASP A 124 7.90 21.40 2.16
C ASP A 124 8.15 20.99 0.71
N THR A 125 8.45 21.97 -0.14
CA THR A 125 8.60 21.79 -1.58
C THR A 125 9.88 21.04 -1.92
N GLU A 126 10.98 21.29 -1.20
CA GLU A 126 12.27 20.63 -1.41
C GLU A 126 12.20 19.14 -1.02
N PHE A 127 11.56 18.83 0.11
CA PHE A 127 11.33 17.44 0.49
C PHE A 127 10.41 16.73 -0.51
N PHE A 128 9.32 17.37 -0.94
CA PHE A 128 8.42 16.80 -1.95
C PHE A 128 9.14 16.55 -3.28
N LYS A 129 10.03 17.46 -3.69
CA LYS A 129 10.89 17.29 -4.88
C LYS A 129 11.80 16.08 -4.73
N HIS A 130 12.47 15.96 -3.59
CA HIS A 130 13.35 14.84 -3.29
C HIS A 130 12.61 13.48 -3.34
N LEU A 131 11.37 13.42 -2.84
CA LEU A 131 10.53 12.23 -2.94
C LEU A 131 10.25 11.83 -4.39
N GLU A 132 9.91 12.80 -5.25
CA GLU A 132 9.64 12.54 -6.67
C GLU A 132 10.91 12.15 -7.45
N GLU A 133 12.04 12.80 -7.18
CA GLU A 133 13.34 12.44 -7.77
C GLU A 133 13.80 11.04 -7.36
N SER A 134 13.42 10.60 -6.16
CA SER A 134 13.71 9.27 -5.63
C SER A 134 12.78 8.18 -6.17
N PHE A 135 11.79 8.52 -7.03
CA PHE A 135 10.87 7.53 -7.57
C PHE A 135 11.60 6.54 -8.51
N PRO A 136 11.66 5.25 -8.13
CA PRO A 136 12.46 4.26 -8.86
C PRO A 136 11.81 3.78 -10.17
N GLY A 137 10.64 4.32 -10.53
CA GLY A 137 9.79 3.81 -11.61
C GLY A 137 8.78 2.77 -11.12
N SER A 138 7.66 2.65 -11.83
CA SER A 138 6.62 1.64 -11.56
C SER A 138 7.19 0.22 -11.62
N ASP A 139 6.70 -0.63 -10.73
CA ASP A 139 7.09 -2.04 -10.67
C ASP A 139 6.49 -2.84 -11.85
N ILE A 140 6.69 -4.15 -11.87
CA ILE A 140 6.11 -5.07 -12.84
C ILE A 140 4.59 -4.89 -12.90
N ARG A 141 4.06 -4.87 -14.13
CA ARG A 141 2.61 -4.83 -14.36
C ARG A 141 1.95 -6.08 -13.78
N ALA A 142 0.96 -5.88 -12.93
CA ALA A 142 0.14 -6.95 -12.37
C ALA A 142 -0.46 -7.81 -13.49
N HIS A 143 -0.64 -9.09 -13.20
CA HIS A 143 -1.16 -10.11 -14.09
C HIS A 143 -1.86 -11.21 -13.28
N ASN A 144 -2.71 -11.98 -13.95
CA ASN A 144 -3.62 -12.94 -13.31
C ASN A 144 -4.58 -12.28 -12.30
N ASP A 145 -4.89 -11.00 -12.53
CA ASP A 145 -5.64 -10.11 -11.63
C ASP A 145 -6.87 -9.48 -12.30
N ALA A 146 -7.20 -9.87 -13.53
CA ALA A 146 -8.26 -9.25 -14.33
C ALA A 146 -9.64 -9.26 -13.66
N LYS A 147 -9.91 -10.22 -12.78
CA LYS A 147 -11.16 -10.31 -12.01
C LYS A 147 -11.11 -9.57 -10.67
N LEU A 148 -9.93 -9.12 -10.24
CA LEU A 148 -9.69 -8.57 -8.90
C LEU A 148 -9.36 -7.09 -8.95
N HIS A 149 -8.44 -6.66 -9.82
CA HIS A 149 -8.06 -5.26 -9.94
C HIS A 149 -8.90 -4.47 -10.94
N ASN A 150 -10.07 -4.98 -11.33
CA ASN A 150 -10.97 -4.27 -12.23
C ASN A 150 -11.76 -3.21 -11.45
N HIS A 151 -11.23 -1.99 -11.34
CA HIS A 151 -11.80 -0.90 -10.54
C HIS A 151 -11.96 0.40 -11.35
N GLY A 152 -12.29 0.30 -12.64
CA GLY A 152 -12.43 1.46 -13.52
C GLY A 152 -11.17 2.34 -13.52
N SER A 153 -11.33 3.64 -13.29
CA SER A 153 -10.23 4.62 -13.23
C SER A 153 -9.23 4.34 -12.10
N SER A 154 -9.62 3.59 -11.06
CA SER A 154 -8.76 3.21 -9.92
C SER A 154 -8.12 1.83 -10.09
N THR A 155 -8.16 1.25 -11.29
CA THR A 155 -7.55 -0.05 -11.57
C THR A 155 -6.06 -0.08 -11.21
N ILE A 156 -5.68 -1.01 -10.34
CA ILE A 156 -4.29 -1.22 -9.93
C ILE A 156 -3.55 -1.90 -11.09
N LYS A 157 -2.53 -1.22 -11.63
CA LYS A 157 -1.79 -1.69 -12.82
C LYS A 157 -0.44 -2.32 -12.49
N TYR A 158 0.22 -1.88 -11.42
CA TYR A 158 1.60 -2.22 -11.10
C TYR A 158 1.74 -2.62 -9.65
N GLY A 159 2.72 -3.49 -9.35
CA GLY A 159 3.03 -3.89 -7.99
C GLY A 159 3.09 -5.41 -7.83
N ARG A 160 3.79 -5.84 -6.78
CA ARG A 160 4.09 -7.26 -6.49
C ARG A 160 3.39 -7.81 -5.24
N GLY A 161 2.40 -7.07 -4.72
CA GLY A 161 1.80 -7.26 -3.40
C GLY A 161 2.82 -7.08 -2.26
N SER A 162 2.46 -6.35 -1.20
CA SER A 162 3.29 -6.25 0.01
C SER A 162 2.60 -6.92 1.19
N VAL A 163 1.52 -6.29 1.66
CA VAL A 163 0.72 -6.72 2.81
C VAL A 163 -0.75 -6.61 2.40
N LEU A 164 -1.47 -7.73 2.48
CA LEU A 164 -2.93 -7.74 2.40
C LEU A 164 -3.47 -7.43 3.79
N THR A 165 -4.13 -6.29 3.97
CA THR A 165 -4.83 -6.01 5.22
C THR A 165 -6.29 -6.46 5.10
N ILE A 166 -6.74 -7.31 6.03
CA ILE A 166 -8.12 -7.77 6.12
C ILE A 166 -8.66 -7.32 7.48
N ASP A 167 -9.62 -6.41 7.44
CA ASP A 167 -10.37 -6.01 8.62
C ASP A 167 -11.43 -7.07 8.91
N LEU A 168 -11.20 -7.89 9.94
CA LEU A 168 -12.11 -9.00 10.28
C LEU A 168 -13.43 -8.52 10.87
N THR A 169 -13.39 -7.40 11.58
CA THR A 169 -14.53 -6.77 12.24
C THR A 169 -14.26 -5.30 12.48
N ASN A 170 -15.27 -4.44 12.40
CA ASN A 170 -15.14 -3.03 12.79
C ASN A 170 -15.38 -2.80 14.30
N ARG A 171 -15.61 -3.86 15.09
CA ARG A 171 -15.73 -3.79 16.54
C ARG A 171 -14.36 -3.72 17.21
N CYS A 172 -14.26 -2.96 18.29
CA CYS A 172 -13.06 -2.91 19.13
C CYS A 172 -13.43 -2.98 20.61
N ASN A 173 -12.58 -3.61 21.42
CA ASN A 173 -12.66 -3.61 22.89
C ASN A 173 -11.95 -2.40 23.53
N MET A 174 -11.53 -1.41 22.72
CA MET A 174 -11.03 -0.09 23.12
C MET A 174 -11.73 1.02 22.33
N MET A 175 -11.63 2.27 22.82
CA MET A 175 -12.08 3.49 22.14
C MET A 175 -10.98 4.55 22.27
N CYS A 176 -9.98 4.48 21.40
CA CYS A 176 -8.83 5.39 21.44
C CYS A 176 -9.17 6.71 20.72
N ASP A 177 -8.82 7.85 21.30
CA ASP A 177 -9.00 9.17 20.66
C ASP A 177 -8.32 9.27 19.27
N PRO A 178 -7.07 8.79 19.06
CA PRO A 178 -6.42 8.86 17.75
C PRO A 178 -6.84 7.71 16.80
N CYS A 179 -7.98 7.04 17.00
CA CYS A 179 -8.37 5.89 16.20
C CYS A 179 -8.72 6.28 14.75
N PHE A 180 -7.82 5.95 13.81
CA PHE A 180 -8.02 6.22 12.38
C PHE A 180 -9.28 5.55 11.79
N MET A 181 -9.64 4.36 12.27
CA MET A 181 -10.82 3.63 11.78
C MET A 181 -12.13 4.12 12.41
N ASP A 182 -12.04 4.91 13.49
CA ASP A 182 -13.18 5.30 14.33
C ASP A 182 -14.07 4.10 14.71
N ALA A 183 -13.40 3.06 15.22
CA ALA A 183 -14.02 1.78 15.55
C ALA A 183 -15.20 1.97 16.51
N ASN A 184 -16.30 1.25 16.27
CA ASN A 184 -17.59 1.37 16.97
C ASN A 184 -18.43 2.64 16.69
N GLN A 185 -17.95 3.65 15.95
CA GLN A 185 -18.72 4.89 15.70
C GLN A 185 -19.42 4.94 14.32
N VAL A 186 -19.25 3.91 13.49
CA VAL A 186 -19.72 3.90 12.10
C VAL A 186 -21.24 3.66 11.96
N GLY A 187 -21.96 3.40 13.06
CA GLY A 187 -23.42 3.22 13.09
C GLY A 187 -23.93 1.87 12.56
N PHE A 188 -23.04 0.97 12.12
CA PHE A 188 -23.34 -0.41 11.75
C PHE A 188 -22.19 -1.34 12.12
N VAL A 189 -22.49 -2.64 12.22
CA VAL A 189 -21.47 -3.67 12.45
C VAL A 189 -21.09 -4.28 11.12
N HIS A 190 -19.81 -4.26 10.82
CA HIS A 190 -19.21 -5.03 9.74
C HIS A 190 -18.36 -6.13 10.37
N GLU A 191 -18.76 -7.38 10.19
CA GLU A 191 -18.04 -8.57 10.64
C GLU A 191 -18.01 -9.56 9.49
N LEU A 192 -16.82 -9.95 9.07
CA LEU A 192 -16.66 -10.84 7.93
C LEU A 192 -17.16 -12.25 8.27
N SER A 193 -17.92 -12.84 7.36
CA SER A 193 -18.25 -14.26 7.45
C SER A 193 -17.02 -15.13 7.13
N TRP A 194 -17.07 -16.40 7.51
CA TRP A 194 -16.00 -17.34 7.16
C TRP A 194 -15.79 -17.48 5.64
N ASP A 195 -16.86 -17.42 4.85
CA ASP A 195 -16.79 -17.53 3.40
C ASP A 195 -16.17 -16.28 2.75
N ASP A 196 -16.42 -15.10 3.30
CA ASP A 196 -15.77 -13.85 2.88
C ASP A 196 -14.26 -13.91 3.15
N ILE A 197 -13.87 -14.35 4.34
CA ILE A 197 -12.46 -14.48 4.73
C ILE A 197 -11.71 -15.41 3.78
N LYS A 198 -12.25 -16.60 3.50
CA LYS A 198 -11.64 -17.54 2.55
C LYS A 198 -11.55 -16.93 1.16
N THR A 199 -12.62 -16.29 0.69
CA THR A 199 -12.69 -15.67 -0.64
C THR A 199 -11.63 -14.59 -0.80
N LEU A 200 -11.45 -13.71 0.19
CA LEU A 200 -10.41 -12.68 0.19
C LEU A 200 -9.01 -13.29 0.14
N LEU A 201 -8.74 -14.29 0.99
CA LEU A 201 -7.44 -14.95 1.07
C LEU A 201 -7.10 -15.72 -0.22
N ASP A 202 -8.05 -16.45 -0.79
CA ASP A 202 -7.89 -17.25 -2.01
C ASP A 202 -7.73 -16.36 -3.25
N ASN A 203 -8.50 -15.29 -3.32
CA ASN A 203 -8.39 -14.33 -4.42
C ASN A 203 -7.03 -13.63 -4.40
N ALA A 204 -6.64 -13.07 -3.27
CA ALA A 204 -5.40 -12.30 -3.18
C ALA A 204 -4.15 -13.16 -3.42
N ILE A 205 -4.15 -14.45 -3.06
CA ILE A 205 -2.99 -15.32 -3.36
C ILE A 205 -2.92 -15.74 -4.83
N SER A 206 -3.99 -15.56 -5.63
CA SER A 206 -3.98 -15.93 -7.05
C SER A 206 -3.22 -14.94 -7.95
N ILE A 207 -3.06 -13.69 -7.51
CA ILE A 207 -2.45 -12.61 -8.31
C ILE A 207 -0.95 -12.83 -8.51
N LYS A 208 -0.41 -12.28 -9.60
CA LYS A 208 1.03 -12.13 -9.81
C LYS A 208 1.38 -10.72 -10.26
N PRO A 209 2.59 -10.21 -9.98
CA PRO A 209 3.63 -10.83 -9.16
C PRO A 209 3.25 -10.89 -7.68
N LYS A 210 3.80 -11.89 -6.96
CA LYS A 210 3.54 -12.11 -5.53
C LYS A 210 4.79 -12.57 -4.76
N ARG A 211 5.75 -11.67 -4.56
CA ARG A 211 7.09 -12.04 -4.04
C ARG A 211 7.05 -12.63 -2.64
N GLN A 212 6.38 -11.96 -1.73
CA GLN A 212 6.21 -12.38 -0.34
C GLN A 212 4.83 -11.92 0.11
N MET A 213 3.81 -12.76 -0.16
CA MET A 213 2.47 -12.45 0.31
C MET A 213 2.43 -12.55 1.83
N SER A 214 2.09 -11.43 2.44
CA SER A 214 1.77 -11.35 3.85
C SER A 214 0.33 -10.90 4.01
N VAL A 215 -0.31 -11.36 5.09
CA VAL A 215 -1.64 -10.90 5.48
C VAL A 215 -1.60 -10.35 6.90
N GLN A 216 -2.15 -9.16 7.07
CA GLN A 216 -2.40 -8.50 8.33
C GLN A 216 -3.88 -8.55 8.63
N PHE A 217 -4.25 -9.30 9.66
CA PHE A 217 -5.58 -9.18 10.24
C PHE A 217 -5.64 -7.92 11.09
N SER A 218 -6.68 -7.14 10.85
CA SER A 218 -6.89 -5.81 11.40
C SER A 218 -8.40 -5.63 11.67
N GLY A 219 -8.85 -4.39 11.83
CA GLY A 219 -10.23 -3.99 12.00
C GLY A 219 -10.32 -2.98 13.13
N GLY A 220 -11.31 -3.14 14.00
CA GLY A 220 -11.30 -2.50 15.31
C GLY A 220 -10.33 -3.23 16.22
N GLU A 221 -10.62 -4.48 16.52
CA GLU A 221 -9.66 -5.42 17.11
C GLU A 221 -9.84 -6.79 16.44
N PRO A 222 -8.85 -7.31 15.69
CA PRO A 222 -8.99 -8.60 15.03
C PRO A 222 -9.16 -9.77 16.01
N THR A 223 -8.56 -9.72 17.21
CA THR A 223 -8.58 -10.87 18.13
C THR A 223 -9.93 -11.16 18.75
N ILE A 224 -10.88 -10.23 18.69
CA ILE A 224 -12.25 -10.44 19.17
C ILE A 224 -13.17 -11.03 18.08
N SER A 225 -12.70 -11.13 16.84
CA SER A 225 -13.44 -11.84 15.79
C SER A 225 -13.53 -13.33 16.12
N PRO A 226 -14.70 -13.97 15.95
CA PRO A 226 -14.85 -15.41 16.20
C PRO A 226 -13.99 -16.26 15.26
N TYR A 227 -13.58 -15.71 14.11
CA TYR A 227 -12.81 -16.44 13.10
C TYR A 227 -11.31 -16.14 13.14
N PHE A 228 -10.81 -15.33 14.08
CA PHE A 228 -9.41 -14.89 14.08
C PHE A 228 -8.40 -16.04 13.95
N LEU A 229 -8.47 -17.03 14.86
CA LEU A 229 -7.54 -18.16 14.86
C LEU A 229 -7.70 -19.04 13.61
N ASP A 230 -8.92 -19.20 13.11
CA ASP A 230 -9.18 -19.98 11.91
C ASP A 230 -8.67 -19.28 10.65
N ALA A 231 -8.82 -17.95 10.58
CA ALA A 231 -8.30 -17.13 9.51
C ALA A 231 -6.76 -17.20 9.47
N VAL A 232 -6.10 -17.18 10.63
CA VAL A 232 -4.65 -17.40 10.74
C VAL A 232 -4.25 -18.77 10.19
N ARG A 233 -4.91 -19.86 10.63
CA ARG A 233 -4.64 -21.22 10.12
C ARG A 233 -4.85 -21.32 8.62
N TYR A 234 -5.95 -20.75 8.12
CA TYR A 234 -6.29 -20.81 6.70
C TYR A 234 -5.31 -20.01 5.85
N ALA A 235 -4.92 -18.81 6.27
CA ALA A 235 -3.89 -18.04 5.59
C ALA A 235 -2.57 -18.83 5.47
N ARG A 236 -2.14 -19.52 6.54
CA ARG A 236 -0.97 -20.41 6.46
C ARG A 236 -1.19 -21.58 5.51
N LYS A 237 -2.36 -22.20 5.55
CA LYS A 237 -2.73 -23.33 4.67
C LYS A 237 -2.68 -22.96 3.20
N VAL A 238 -3.17 -21.79 2.80
CA VAL A 238 -3.22 -21.38 1.39
C VAL A 238 -1.89 -20.85 0.88
N GLY A 239 -0.96 -20.49 1.77
CA GLY A 239 0.43 -20.20 1.44
C GLY A 239 0.91 -18.78 1.70
N TYR A 240 0.27 -18.05 2.63
CA TYR A 240 0.82 -16.77 3.10
C TYR A 240 2.09 -17.01 3.93
N ASN A 241 3.19 -16.35 3.55
CA ASN A 241 4.50 -16.54 4.17
C ASN A 241 4.60 -15.87 5.55
N SER A 242 3.82 -14.81 5.76
CA SER A 242 3.77 -14.05 7.00
C SER A 242 2.34 -13.69 7.30
N VAL A 243 1.84 -14.20 8.42
CA VAL A 243 0.52 -13.84 8.95
C VAL A 243 0.76 -13.00 10.20
N GLN A 244 0.18 -11.82 10.24
CA GLN A 244 0.34 -10.86 11.32
C GLN A 244 -1.02 -10.34 11.80
N ALA A 245 -1.06 -9.79 13.01
CA ALA A 245 -2.24 -9.14 13.56
C ALA A 245 -1.88 -7.73 14.03
N ALA A 246 -2.58 -6.70 13.52
CA ALA A 246 -2.56 -5.37 14.13
C ALA A 246 -3.54 -5.38 15.31
N THR A 247 -3.03 -5.32 16.54
CA THR A 247 -3.83 -5.59 17.74
C THR A 247 -3.41 -4.68 18.88
N ASN A 248 -4.35 -4.33 19.75
CA ASN A 248 -4.05 -3.69 21.03
C ASN A 248 -3.42 -4.65 22.06
N GLY A 249 -3.38 -5.95 21.76
CA GLY A 249 -2.70 -6.95 22.57
C GLY A 249 -3.46 -7.41 23.83
N ILE A 250 -4.65 -6.87 24.10
CA ILE A 250 -5.40 -7.17 25.33
C ILE A 250 -5.74 -8.67 25.45
N GLU A 251 -6.23 -9.31 24.37
CA GLU A 251 -6.59 -10.73 24.41
C GLU A 251 -5.35 -11.64 24.59
N PHE A 252 -4.21 -11.23 24.01
CA PHE A 252 -2.93 -11.89 24.25
C PHE A 252 -2.44 -11.75 25.69
N ALA A 253 -2.64 -10.58 26.31
CA ALA A 253 -2.25 -10.32 27.69
C ALA A 253 -3.14 -11.04 28.71
N LYS A 254 -4.44 -11.20 28.41
CA LYS A 254 -5.41 -11.87 29.28
C LYS A 254 -5.21 -13.38 29.35
N SER A 255 -4.77 -14.01 28.26
CA SER A 255 -4.73 -15.47 28.15
C SER A 255 -3.47 -15.98 27.47
N TYR A 256 -2.65 -16.69 28.25
CA TYR A 256 -1.51 -17.42 27.71
C TYR A 256 -1.94 -18.51 26.71
N ASP A 257 -3.07 -19.18 26.95
CA ASP A 257 -3.60 -20.20 26.05
C ASP A 257 -4.02 -19.61 24.71
N PHE A 258 -4.59 -18.40 24.69
CA PHE A 258 -4.89 -17.68 23.46
C PHE A 258 -3.61 -17.34 22.68
N ALA A 259 -2.59 -16.81 23.37
CA ALA A 259 -1.31 -16.50 22.75
C ALA A 259 -0.64 -17.76 22.15
N ARG A 260 -0.69 -18.88 22.88
CA ARG A 260 -0.22 -20.19 22.39
C ARG A 260 -1.04 -20.65 21.19
N ALA A 261 -2.36 -20.60 21.26
CA ALA A 261 -3.24 -21.01 20.16
C ALA A 261 -3.03 -20.19 18.88
N ALA A 262 -2.74 -18.89 19.01
CA ALA A 262 -2.39 -18.03 17.88
C ALA A 262 -1.02 -18.39 17.27
N ALA A 263 -0.02 -18.66 18.11
CA ALA A 263 1.28 -19.14 17.65
C ALA A 263 1.17 -20.50 16.94
N ASP A 264 0.42 -21.44 17.51
CA ASP A 264 0.17 -22.78 16.95
C ASP A 264 -0.64 -22.72 15.65
N ALA A 265 -1.57 -21.76 15.54
CA ALA A 265 -2.27 -21.46 14.29
C ALA A 265 -1.34 -20.94 13.19
N GLY A 266 -0.15 -20.46 13.56
CA GLY A 266 0.90 -20.00 12.66
C GLY A 266 0.95 -18.48 12.48
N LEU A 267 0.40 -17.72 13.44
CA LEU A 267 0.63 -16.28 13.57
C LEU A 267 2.13 -16.04 13.73
N ARG A 268 2.70 -15.16 12.89
CA ARG A 268 4.14 -14.91 12.87
C ARG A 268 4.54 -13.79 13.82
N TYR A 269 3.77 -12.71 13.86
CA TYR A 269 3.98 -11.62 14.82
C TYR A 269 2.69 -10.85 15.08
N ALA A 270 2.58 -10.32 16.30
CA ALA A 270 1.59 -9.31 16.67
C ALA A 270 2.23 -7.93 16.50
N TYR A 271 1.60 -7.07 15.72
CA TYR A 271 1.93 -5.65 15.61
C TYR A 271 1.13 -4.92 16.69
N LEU A 272 1.79 -4.69 17.83
CA LEU A 272 1.18 -4.11 19.03
C LEU A 272 1.07 -2.60 18.88
N GLN A 273 -0.15 -2.07 19.03
CA GLN A 273 -0.36 -0.64 19.19
C GLN A 273 0.13 -0.21 20.59
N PHE A 274 1.05 0.77 20.62
CA PHE A 274 1.63 1.27 21.86
C PHE A 274 1.80 2.79 21.80
N ASP A 275 0.83 3.51 22.37
CA ASP A 275 0.74 4.98 22.24
C ASP A 275 1.46 5.74 23.36
N GLY A 276 1.92 5.07 24.42
CA GLY A 276 2.65 5.71 25.50
C GLY A 276 2.97 4.79 26.67
N ILE A 277 3.84 5.26 27.57
CA ILE A 277 4.29 4.54 28.77
C ILE A 277 3.55 4.93 30.05
N GLY A 278 2.60 5.87 29.98
CA GLY A 278 1.92 6.46 31.14
C GLY A 278 0.41 6.52 30.97
N ASN A 279 -0.31 6.56 32.10
CA ASN A 279 -1.77 6.65 32.15
C ASN A 279 -2.29 8.10 32.18
N ALA A 280 -1.41 9.09 32.03
CA ALA A 280 -1.79 10.49 31.97
C ALA A 280 -2.17 10.84 30.53
N ALA A 281 -3.44 10.60 30.20
CA ALA A 281 -4.13 11.19 29.06
C ALA A 281 -5.00 12.34 29.55
#